data_AF-A0A450T6B6-F1
#
_entry.id   AF-A0A450T6B6-F1
#
_cell.length_a   1.000
_cell.length_b   1.000
_cell.length_c   1.000
_cell.angle_alpha   90.00
_cell.angle_beta   90.00
_cell.angle_gamma   90.00
#
_symmetry.space_group_name_H-M   'P 1'
#
loop_
_entity.id
_entity.type
_entity.pdbx_description
1 polymer ?
#
loop_
_entity_poly.entity_id
_entity_poly.type
_entity_poly.pdbx_seq_one_letter_code
_entity_poly.pdbx_strand_id
1 'polypeptide(L)'
;MNRNLDFTKLDYDAIGFPTSGFDQWKAKAEKISGKTLDQMVSATMENIDVNPLYTKEDIAGFPHLGHVAGIPPLLPGPLPLYVRHQALDRAPVRRILHCRREQRLLSAQPRGGADGP
;
A
#
# COMPACT_ATOMS: atom_id res chain seq x y z
N MET A 1 31.31 0.66 24.34
CA MET A 1 31.59 1.51 23.17
C MET A 1 30.27 1.78 22.48
N ASN A 2 29.73 2.99 22.58
CA ASN A 2 28.41 3.31 22.06
C ASN A 2 28.52 3.67 20.57
N ARG A 3 28.07 2.79 19.68
CA ARG A 3 28.16 2.96 18.22
C ARG A 3 26.88 3.64 17.75
N ASN A 4 26.79 4.97 17.92
CA ASN A 4 25.69 5.74 17.38
C ASN A 4 25.85 5.81 15.86
N LEU A 5 25.02 5.06 15.13
CA LEU A 5 24.97 5.06 13.68
C LEU A 5 24.10 6.22 13.19
N ASP A 6 24.61 6.97 12.22
CA ASP A 6 23.88 8.04 11.54
C ASP A 6 23.18 7.45 10.31
N PHE A 7 21.87 7.21 10.43
CA PHE A 7 21.06 6.58 9.39
C PHE A 7 20.79 7.48 8.18
N THR A 8 21.14 8.76 8.23
CA THR A 8 20.97 9.68 7.08
C THR A 8 21.96 9.42 5.96
N LYS A 9 23.06 8.70 6.24
CA LYS A 9 24.14 8.41 5.30
C LYS A 9 24.13 6.97 4.79
N LEU A 10 23.12 6.19 5.18
CA LEU A 10 22.98 4.81 4.72
C LEU A 10 22.16 4.78 3.45
N ASP A 11 22.75 4.19 2.41
CA ASP A 11 22.06 3.90 1.16
C ASP A 11 21.30 2.56 1.31
N TYR A 12 19.99 2.59 1.08
CA TYR A 12 19.13 1.41 1.17
C TYR A 12 19.33 0.46 -0.02
N ASP A 13 19.69 1.00 -1.19
CA ASP A 13 19.83 0.22 -2.43
C ASP A 13 21.21 -0.45 -2.53
N ALA A 14 22.18 -0.01 -1.72
CA ALA A 14 23.52 -0.60 -1.64
C ALA A 14 23.55 -1.99 -0.99
N ILE A 15 22.46 -2.38 -0.31
CA ILE A 15 22.36 -3.70 0.34
C ILE A 15 21.78 -4.70 -0.67
N GLY A 16 22.67 -5.44 -1.32
CA GLY A 16 22.28 -6.58 -2.15
C GLY A 16 21.71 -7.70 -1.27
N PHE A 17 20.40 -7.86 -1.25
CA PHE A 17 19.77 -9.03 -0.65
C PHE A 17 19.96 -10.23 -1.60
N PRO A 18 20.72 -11.27 -1.21
CA PRO A 18 20.81 -12.46 -2.05
C PRO A 18 19.41 -13.05 -2.21
N THR A 19 18.99 -13.28 -3.46
CA THR A 19 17.72 -13.97 -3.73
C THR A 19 17.85 -15.40 -3.22
N SER A 20 17.34 -15.66 -2.01
CA SER A 20 17.23 -17.01 -1.48
C SER A 20 16.18 -17.74 -2.30
N GLY A 21 16.60 -18.74 -3.08
CA GLY A 21 15.69 -19.54 -3.88
C GLY A 21 14.69 -20.32 -3.02
N PHE A 22 13.59 -20.76 -3.65
CA PHE A 22 12.53 -21.52 -3.00
C PHE A 22 13.05 -22.74 -2.21
N ASP A 23 14.03 -23.46 -2.76
CA ASP A 23 14.63 -24.62 -2.11
C ASP A 23 15.37 -24.29 -0.81
N GLN A 24 16.08 -23.16 -0.77
CA GLN A 24 16.77 -22.70 0.44
C GLN A 24 15.76 -22.28 1.51
N TRP A 25 14.66 -21.67 1.10
CA TRP A 25 13.56 -21.34 2.01
C TRP A 25 12.90 -22.61 2.53
N LYS A 26 12.56 -23.57 1.67
CA LYS A 26 11.94 -24.85 2.04
C LYS A 26 12.78 -25.59 3.09
N ALA A 27 14.08 -25.74 2.85
CA ALA A 27 14.98 -26.41 3.79
C ALA A 27 15.03 -25.72 5.17
N LYS A 28 14.98 -24.38 5.20
CA LYS A 28 14.92 -23.62 6.46
C LYS A 28 13.55 -23.78 7.14
N ALA A 29 12.46 -23.74 6.39
CA ALA A 29 11.10 -23.88 6.90
C ALA A 29 10.90 -25.27 7.54
N GLU A 30 11.34 -26.34 6.88
CA GLU A 30 11.27 -27.71 7.40
C GLU A 30 12.13 -27.88 8.66
N LYS A 31 13.32 -27.27 8.69
CA LYS A 31 14.20 -27.28 9.87
C LYS A 31 13.60 -26.57 11.09
N ILE A 32 12.89 -25.45 10.88
CA ILE A 32 12.29 -24.67 11.97
C ILE A 32 10.98 -25.32 12.44
N SER A 33 10.15 -25.76 11.51
CA SER A 33 8.84 -26.33 11.81
C SER A 33 8.93 -27.78 12.33
N GLY A 34 9.99 -28.53 12.01
CA GLY A 34 10.10 -29.95 12.30
C GLY A 34 9.08 -30.82 11.55
N LYS A 35 8.38 -30.26 10.55
CA LYS A 35 7.38 -30.90 9.70
C LYS A 35 7.79 -30.74 8.25
N THR A 36 7.35 -31.66 7.39
CA THR A 36 7.54 -31.52 5.95
C THR A 36 6.62 -30.41 5.41
N LEU A 37 6.97 -29.84 4.26
CA LEU A 37 6.15 -28.79 3.64
C LEU A 37 4.71 -29.25 3.35
N ASP A 38 4.52 -30.51 2.99
CA ASP A 38 3.22 -31.14 2.76
C ASP A 38 2.35 -31.18 4.03
N GLN A 39 2.95 -31.46 5.18
CA GLN A 39 2.25 -31.45 6.48
C GLN A 39 1.92 -30.04 6.97
N MET A 40 2.45 -29.00 6.32
CA MET A 40 2.17 -27.59 6.64
C MET A 40 0.99 -27.06 5.84
N VAL A 41 0.51 -27.80 4.83
CA VAL A 41 -0.66 -27.43 4.03
C VAL A 41 -1.91 -27.52 4.92
N SER A 42 -2.73 -26.48 4.86
CA SER A 42 -3.98 -26.41 5.61
C SER A 42 -5.16 -26.64 4.67
N ALA A 43 -5.90 -27.73 4.88
CA ALA A 43 -7.14 -28.00 4.17
C ALA A 43 -8.28 -27.16 4.76
N THR A 44 -8.97 -26.39 3.92
CA THR A 44 -10.15 -25.60 4.32
C THR A 44 -11.44 -26.37 4.09
N MET A 45 -12.55 -25.89 4.67
CA MET A 45 -13.87 -26.51 4.52
C MET A 45 -14.41 -26.46 3.08
N GLU A 46 -13.88 -25.54 2.27
CA GLU A 46 -14.15 -25.38 0.86
C GLU A 46 -13.40 -26.42 0.00
N ASN A 47 -12.68 -27.35 0.63
CA ASN A 47 -11.87 -28.36 -0.02
C ASN A 47 -10.75 -27.73 -0.87
N ILE A 48 -10.15 -26.66 -0.35
CA ILE A 48 -9.02 -25.95 -0.93
C ILE A 48 -7.81 -26.15 -0.03
N ASP A 49 -6.71 -26.61 -0.62
CA ASP A 49 -5.43 -26.77 0.05
C ASP A 49 -4.67 -25.45 0.04
N VAL A 50 -4.41 -24.90 1.24
CA VAL A 50 -3.70 -23.63 1.39
C VAL A 50 -2.22 -23.89 1.65
N ASN A 51 -1.40 -23.43 0.72
CA ASN A 51 0.05 -23.51 0.82
C ASN A 51 0.60 -22.47 1.81
N PRO A 52 1.69 -22.78 2.53
CA PRO A 52 2.30 -21.86 3.49
C PRO A 52 3.05 -20.68 2.83
N LEU A 53 3.43 -20.81 1.56
CA LEU A 53 4.08 -19.77 0.78
C LEU A 53 3.57 -19.81 -0.66
N TYR A 54 3.19 -18.65 -1.16
CA TYR A 54 2.88 -18.42 -2.57
C TYR A 54 3.94 -17.52 -3.20
N THR A 55 4.37 -17.87 -4.41
CA THR A 55 5.43 -17.17 -5.15
C THR A 55 4.90 -16.58 -6.46
N LYS A 56 5.78 -15.95 -7.24
CA LYS A 56 5.37 -15.32 -8.52
C LYS A 56 4.94 -16.37 -9.56
N GLU A 57 5.42 -17.59 -9.42
CA GLU A 57 5.06 -18.72 -10.25
C GLU A 57 3.59 -19.12 -10.05
N ASP A 58 3.04 -19.00 -8.83
CA ASP A 58 1.65 -19.36 -8.53
C ASP A 58 0.63 -18.39 -9.14
N ILE A 59 1.05 -17.15 -9.39
CA ILE A 59 0.23 -16.14 -10.07
C ILE A 59 0.49 -16.10 -11.58
N ALA A 60 1.43 -16.91 -12.08
CA ALA A 60 1.77 -16.94 -13.49
C ALA A 60 0.62 -17.52 -14.31
N GLY A 61 0.18 -16.78 -15.33
CA GLY A 61 -0.89 -17.24 -16.23
C GLY A 61 -2.30 -16.86 -15.79
N PHE A 62 -2.48 -16.12 -14.70
CA PHE A 62 -3.78 -15.52 -14.40
C PHE A 62 -4.04 -14.30 -15.29
N PRO A 63 -4.99 -14.38 -16.25
CA PRO A 63 -5.24 -13.29 -17.20
C PRO A 63 -5.80 -12.04 -16.51
N HIS A 64 -6.36 -12.21 -15.31
CA HIS A 64 -7.11 -11.17 -14.62
C HIS A 64 -6.26 -10.21 -13.77
N LEU A 65 -4.96 -10.49 -13.56
CA LEU A 65 -4.08 -9.66 -12.72
C LEU A 65 -3.81 -8.25 -13.28
N GLY A 66 -3.91 -8.07 -14.60
CA GLY A 66 -3.66 -6.79 -15.27
C GLY A 66 -4.91 -5.93 -15.53
N HIS A 67 -6.07 -6.27 -14.96
CA HIS A 67 -7.32 -5.56 -15.25
C HIS A 67 -7.48 -4.27 -14.45
N VAL A 68 -8.23 -3.32 -15.02
CA VAL A 68 -8.53 -2.02 -14.41
C VAL A 68 -9.97 -2.02 -13.89
N ALA A 69 -10.20 -1.32 -12.78
CA ALA A 69 -11.52 -1.16 -12.19
C ALA A 69 -12.51 -0.51 -13.18
N GLY A 70 -13.77 -0.97 -13.16
CA GLY A 70 -14.83 -0.44 -14.03
C GLY A 70 -14.83 -0.96 -15.49
N ILE A 71 -13.89 -1.84 -15.86
CA ILE A 71 -13.88 -2.53 -17.16
C ILE A 71 -14.16 -4.02 -16.95
N PRO A 72 -15.08 -4.64 -17.72
CA PRO A 72 -15.31 -6.09 -17.67
C PRO A 72 -14.00 -6.87 -17.78
N PRO A 73 -13.74 -7.85 -16.90
CA PRO A 73 -14.65 -8.62 -16.04
C PRO A 73 -14.83 -8.10 -14.60
N LEU A 74 -14.58 -6.81 -14.34
CA LEU A 74 -14.89 -6.12 -13.07
C LEU A 74 -14.27 -6.75 -11.80
N LEU A 75 -13.20 -7.54 -11.92
CA LEU A 75 -12.51 -8.15 -10.78
C LEU A 75 -12.01 -7.12 -9.75
N PRO A 76 -11.47 -5.94 -10.14
CA PRO A 76 -11.10 -4.90 -9.19
C PRO A 76 -12.30 -4.09 -8.66
N GLY A 77 -13.52 -4.43 -9.09
CA GLY A 77 -14.75 -3.76 -8.73
C GLY A 77 -15.44 -3.04 -9.89
N PRO A 78 -16.74 -2.74 -9.75
CA PRO A 78 -17.57 -2.11 -10.79
C PRO A 78 -17.28 -0.62 -11.00
N LEU A 79 -16.70 0.06 -10.00
CA LEU A 79 -16.34 1.48 -10.05
C LEU A 79 -14.84 1.63 -9.78
N PRO A 80 -14.18 2.69 -10.29
CA PRO A 80 -12.84 3.04 -9.83
C PRO A 80 -12.90 3.27 -8.32
N LEU A 81 -12.30 2.36 -7.57
CA LEU A 81 -12.43 2.27 -6.11
C LEU A 81 -12.02 3.58 -5.41
N TYR A 82 -12.57 3.78 -4.20
CA TYR A 82 -12.57 4.97 -3.32
C TYR A 82 -11.40 5.99 -3.45
N VAL A 83 -11.36 6.72 -4.57
CA VAL A 83 -10.64 7.99 -4.68
C VAL A 83 -11.67 9.10 -4.78
N ARG A 84 -12.11 9.60 -3.62
CA ARG A 84 -12.92 10.81 -3.54
C ARG A 84 -12.08 11.92 -2.92
N HIS A 85 -11.56 12.85 -3.73
CA HIS A 85 -10.93 14.06 -3.23
C HIS A 85 -12.00 14.96 -2.59
N GLN A 86 -12.17 14.86 -1.28
CA GLN A 86 -13.10 15.67 -0.48
C GLN A 86 -12.61 17.12 -0.27
N ALA A 87 -11.90 17.70 -1.25
CA ALA A 87 -11.32 19.04 -1.14
C ALA A 87 -12.17 20.14 -1.79
N LEU A 88 -13.24 19.81 -2.53
CA LEU A 88 -14.04 20.78 -3.28
C LEU A 88 -15.38 21.17 -2.62
N ASP A 89 -15.81 20.51 -1.53
CA ASP A 89 -17.14 20.74 -0.92
C ASP A 89 -17.16 21.70 0.29
N ARG A 90 -16.05 22.37 0.61
CA ARG A 90 -16.08 23.42 1.66
C ARG A 90 -16.09 24.80 1.03
N ALA A 91 -17.28 25.39 0.95
CA ALA A 91 -17.45 26.82 0.69
C ALA A 91 -16.52 27.64 1.62
N PRO A 92 -15.90 28.72 1.12
CA PRO A 92 -15.01 29.54 1.94
C PRO A 92 -15.80 30.13 3.11
N VAL A 93 -15.40 29.78 4.33
CA VAL A 93 -15.96 30.37 5.55
C VAL A 93 -15.63 31.87 5.52
N ARG A 94 -16.64 32.71 5.24
CA ARG A 94 -16.52 34.17 5.34
C ARG A 94 -16.40 34.55 6.82
N ARG A 95 -15.21 34.91 7.27
CA ARG A 95 -14.99 35.47 8.61
C ARG A 95 -15.40 36.94 8.59
N ILE A 96 -16.49 37.29 9.26
CA ILE A 96 -16.86 38.68 9.52
C ILE A 96 -16.18 39.10 10.83
N LEU A 97 -15.19 39.98 10.76
CA LEU A 97 -14.63 40.62 11.94
C LEU A 97 -15.44 41.89 12.22
N HIS A 98 -16.12 41.92 13.36
CA HIS A 98 -16.75 43.15 13.85
C HIS A 98 -15.78 43.89 14.75
N CYS A 99 -15.25 45.01 14.26
CA CYS A 99 -14.56 45.97 15.11
C CYS A 99 -15.06 47.37 14.74
N ARG A 100 -15.62 48.10 15.74
CA ARG A 100 -16.14 49.48 15.61
C ARG A 100 -17.10 49.73 14.44
N ARG A 101 -18.26 49.08 14.46
CA ARG A 101 -19.48 49.49 13.71
C ARG A 101 -19.37 49.63 12.18
N GLU A 102 -18.33 49.12 11.54
CA GLU A 102 -18.28 48.91 10.10
C GLU A 102 -18.07 47.43 9.77
N GLN A 103 -18.83 46.92 8.80
CA GLN A 103 -18.67 45.58 8.25
C GLN A 103 -17.77 45.67 7.02
N ARG A 104 -16.54 45.17 7.11
CA ARG A 104 -15.66 45.07 5.93
C ARG A 104 -15.51 43.61 5.53
N LEU A 105 -15.95 43.28 4.31
CA LEU A 105 -15.69 41.98 3.70
C LEU A 105 -14.19 41.88 3.37
N LEU A 106 -13.51 40.89 3.94
CA LEU A 106 -12.15 40.54 3.55
C LEU A 106 -12.20 39.72 2.26
N SER A 107 -11.32 40.05 1.31
CA SER A 107 -11.11 39.27 0.09
C SER A 107 -10.61 37.86 0.44
N ALA A 108 -11.11 36.85 -0.28
CA ALA A 108 -10.68 35.48 -0.10
C ALA A 108 -9.17 35.38 -0.35
N GLN A 109 -8.42 34.87 0.64
CA GLN A 109 -7.02 34.54 0.41
C GLN A 109 -6.93 33.26 -0.43
N PRO A 110 -6.19 33.26 -1.56
CA PRO A 110 -5.85 32.02 -2.23
C PRO A 110 -4.96 31.23 -1.28
N ARG A 111 -5.37 30.00 -0.94
CA ARG A 111 -4.50 29.10 -0.20
C ARG A 111 -3.41 28.66 -1.16
N GLY A 112 -2.18 29.04 -0.84
CA GLY A 112 -0.99 28.72 -1.61
C GLY A 112 -0.91 27.24 -1.96
N GLY A 113 -0.58 26.99 -3.21
CA GLY A 113 -0.37 25.65 -3.74
C GLY A 113 0.46 25.76 -5.02
N ALA A 114 1.77 25.77 -4.86
CA ALA A 114 2.73 25.26 -5.84
C ALA A 114 4.12 25.25 -5.17
N ASP A 115 4.41 24.17 -4.44
CA ASP A 115 5.80 23.76 -4.22
C ASP A 115 5.89 22.24 -4.38
N GLY A 116 6.36 21.86 -5.56
CA GLY A 116 7.19 20.67 -5.78
C GLY A 116 6.63 19.59 -6.70
N PRO A 117 7.50 18.88 -7.44
CA PRO A 117 8.62 19.36 -8.28
C PRO A 117 8.18 19.73 -9.71
#